data_AF-A0AAV9QNZ6-F1
#
_entry.id   AF-A0AAV9QNZ6-F1
#
_cell.length_a   1.000
_cell.length_b   1.000
_cell.length_c   1.000
_cell.angle_alpha   90.00
_cell.angle_beta   90.00
_cell.angle_gamma   90.00
#
_symmetry.space_group_name_H-M   'P 1'
#
loop_
_entity.id
_entity.type
_entity.pdbx_description
1 polymer ?
#
loop_
_entity_poly.entity_id
_entity_poly.type
_entity_poly.pdbx_seq_one_letter_code
_entity_poly.pdbx_strand_id
1 'polypeptide(L)'
;MSYLECFLYSRALVIWENRHLPSYLGPSLPQLIHLFILIIVNTLTLFLVSVTFLRTAWGLGCNVTTIESWEIERHSKLLRRARALGGYLDGPDGIKIRIVRHEFPYDIGIWSNIVQGMGTANFIAWFWPFASTPRTSGIEFETNGFEDPGTSWPPPDPDRMPRLERPIDPRDSFVHDHASLSPEEEVMAFKQRQQADFHHRAEHYGVKRRKPFHKRFEHENGEPLENDYFTDDGDGDDDDDDANSGEEGWQDSGGNRLKDYGVDEEIEFYDEDNVPIAELLRRRREGRAG
;
A
#
# COMPACT_ATOMS: atom_id res chain seq x y z
N MET A 1 21.22 -12.83 21.28
CA MET A 1 21.84 -11.84 20.38
C MET A 1 22.57 -10.74 21.14
N SER A 2 21.90 -10.02 22.05
CA SER A 2 22.53 -8.91 22.81
C SER A 2 23.71 -9.37 23.68
N TYR A 3 23.61 -10.53 24.33
CA TYR A 3 24.73 -11.10 25.11
C TYR A 3 25.94 -11.50 24.23
N LEU A 4 25.67 -12.10 23.06
CA LEU A 4 26.71 -12.43 22.08
C LEU A 4 27.37 -11.15 21.54
N GLU A 5 26.58 -10.11 21.30
CA GLU A 5 27.06 -8.80 20.84
C GLU A 5 28.06 -8.19 21.81
N CYS A 6 27.77 -8.20 23.11
CA CYS A 6 28.70 -7.74 24.13
C CYS A 6 30.06 -8.46 24.04
N PHE A 7 30.06 -9.78 23.81
CA PHE A 7 31.31 -10.53 23.64
C PHE A 7 32.03 -10.23 22.35
N LEU A 8 31.31 -10.12 21.23
CA LEU A 8 31.90 -9.79 19.92
C LEU A 8 32.57 -8.41 19.95
N TYR A 9 31.89 -7.40 20.51
CA TYR A 9 32.45 -6.06 20.68
C TYR A 9 33.62 -6.03 21.66
N SER A 10 33.56 -6.81 22.74
CA SER A 10 34.71 -6.94 23.67
C SER A 10 35.95 -7.49 22.94
N ARG A 11 35.77 -8.48 22.06
CA ARG A 11 36.87 -9.04 21.25
C ARG A 11 37.39 -8.05 20.20
N ALA A 12 36.49 -7.32 19.54
CA ALA A 12 36.87 -6.27 18.60
C ALA A 12 37.65 -5.14 19.28
N LEU A 13 37.26 -4.76 20.50
CA LEU A 13 37.92 -3.72 21.29
C LEU A 13 39.37 -4.11 21.63
N VAL A 14 39.60 -5.36 22.07
CA VAL A 14 40.97 -5.85 22.34
C VAL A 14 41.84 -5.81 21.08
N ILE A 15 41.29 -6.15 19.92
CA ILE A 15 42.02 -6.06 18.64
C ILE A 15 42.31 -4.60 18.29
N TRP A 16 41.35 -3.70 18.54
CA TRP A 16 41.46 -2.28 18.25
C TRP A 16 42.50 -1.56 19.11
N GLU A 17 42.60 -1.92 20.40
CA GLU A 17 43.64 -1.42 21.31
C GLU A 17 45.03 -1.84 20.84
N ASN A 18 45.15 -3.08 20.35
CA ASN A 18 46.39 -3.68 19.90
C ASN A 18 46.72 -3.44 18.41
N ARG A 19 46.05 -2.49 17.75
CA ARG A 19 46.19 -2.24 16.30
C ARG A 19 47.58 -1.85 15.82
N HIS A 20 48.42 -1.33 16.72
CA HIS A 20 49.80 -0.90 16.40
C HIS A 20 50.83 -2.02 16.59
N LEU A 21 50.42 -3.20 17.05
CA LEU A 21 51.32 -4.33 17.18
C LEU A 21 51.69 -4.90 15.81
N PRO A 22 52.90 -5.49 15.69
CA PRO A 22 53.30 -6.21 14.49
C PRO A 22 52.32 -7.33 14.13
N SER A 23 52.06 -7.52 12.83
CA SER A 23 51.04 -8.45 12.31
C SER A 23 51.22 -9.91 12.74
N TYR A 24 52.45 -10.34 13.06
CA TYR A 24 52.76 -11.70 13.49
C TYR A 24 52.32 -12.02 14.93
N LEU A 25 52.01 -11.02 15.75
CA LEU A 25 51.46 -11.19 17.11
C LEU A 25 49.93 -11.17 17.13
N GLY A 26 49.30 -10.88 15.98
CA GLY A 26 47.86 -10.73 15.84
C GLY A 26 47.14 -12.01 15.39
N PRO A 27 45.79 -12.00 15.44
CA PRO A 27 44.95 -13.06 14.89
C PRO A 27 45.15 -13.19 13.38
N SER A 28 44.87 -14.39 12.85
CA SER A 28 45.04 -14.65 11.41
C SER A 28 43.99 -13.90 10.58
N LEU A 29 44.32 -13.61 9.32
CA LEU A 29 43.41 -12.96 8.38
C LEU A 29 42.01 -13.62 8.30
N PRO A 30 41.86 -14.96 8.20
CA PRO A 30 40.53 -15.57 8.18
C PRO A 30 39.77 -15.39 9.51
N GLN A 31 40.46 -15.33 10.65
CA GLN A 31 39.81 -15.06 11.94
C GLN A 31 39.26 -13.63 12.01
N LEU A 32 40.00 -12.66 11.46
CA LEU A 32 39.54 -11.26 11.36
C LEU A 32 38.32 -11.13 10.44
N ILE A 33 38.35 -11.78 9.27
CA ILE A 33 37.20 -11.82 8.35
C ILE A 33 35.99 -12.45 9.04
N HIS A 34 36.18 -13.59 9.71
CA HIS A 34 35.09 -14.27 10.40
C HIS A 34 34.50 -13.41 11.53
N LEU A 35 35.33 -12.76 12.35
CA LEU A 35 34.89 -11.84 13.39
C LEU A 35 34.08 -10.67 12.81
N PHE A 36 34.55 -10.10 11.70
CA PHE A 36 33.86 -9.01 11.01
C PHE A 36 32.47 -9.44 10.51
N ILE A 37 32.38 -10.59 9.85
CA ILE A 37 31.10 -11.15 9.39
C ILE A 37 30.18 -11.42 10.59
N LEU A 38 30.68 -12.00 11.68
CA LEU A 38 29.89 -12.26 12.88
C LEU A 38 29.33 -10.97 13.49
N ILE A 39 30.12 -9.91 13.57
CA ILE A 39 29.65 -8.60 14.06
C ILE A 39 28.54 -8.07 13.14
N ILE A 40 28.74 -8.05 11.82
CA ILE A 40 27.72 -7.56 10.89
C ILE A 40 26.43 -8.38 10.98
N VAL A 41 26.53 -9.71 10.93
CA VAL A 41 25.35 -10.57 10.96
C VAL A 41 24.65 -10.46 12.32
N ASN A 42 25.38 -10.43 13.43
CA ASN A 42 24.77 -10.30 14.76
C ASN A 42 24.13 -8.92 14.99
N THR A 43 24.78 -7.83 14.56
CA THR A 43 24.19 -6.47 14.61
C THR A 43 22.90 -6.38 13.79
N LEU A 44 22.92 -6.86 12.55
CA LEU A 44 21.74 -6.84 11.66
C LEU A 44 20.60 -7.69 12.20
N THR A 45 20.91 -8.92 12.65
CA THR A 45 19.88 -9.80 13.25
C THR A 45 19.34 -9.23 14.56
N LEU A 46 20.18 -8.65 15.42
CA LEU A 46 19.74 -7.97 16.64
C LEU A 46 18.84 -6.79 16.30
N PHE A 47 19.18 -5.99 15.29
CA PHE A 47 18.35 -4.88 14.82
C PHE A 47 16.97 -5.36 14.34
N LEU A 48 16.93 -6.34 13.43
CA LEU A 48 15.67 -6.88 12.90
C LEU A 48 14.80 -7.50 14.00
N VAL A 49 15.39 -8.30 14.90
CA VAL A 49 14.68 -8.89 16.04
C VAL A 49 14.20 -7.83 17.02
N SER A 50 14.95 -6.73 17.22
CA SER A 50 14.52 -5.64 18.09
C SER A 50 13.32 -4.90 17.51
N VAL A 51 13.31 -4.63 16.21
CA VAL A 51 12.16 -3.99 15.54
C VAL A 51 10.92 -4.86 15.63
N THR A 52 11.04 -6.17 15.35
CA THR A 52 9.89 -7.10 15.44
C THR A 52 9.42 -7.26 16.88
N PHE A 53 10.33 -7.36 17.85
CA PHE A 53 10.00 -7.44 19.28
C PHE A 53 9.27 -6.19 19.78
N LEU A 54 9.73 -4.99 19.41
CA LEU A 54 9.04 -3.75 19.80
C LEU A 54 7.64 -3.69 19.18
N ARG A 55 7.50 -4.10 17.92
CA ARG A 55 6.19 -4.18 17.27
C ARG A 55 5.26 -5.16 17.97
N THR A 56 5.74 -6.35 18.34
CA THR A 56 4.90 -7.34 19.03
C THR A 56 4.58 -6.93 20.46
N ALA A 57 5.52 -6.29 21.18
CA ALA A 57 5.28 -5.74 22.51
C ALA A 57 4.23 -4.62 22.48
N TRP A 58 4.27 -3.75 21.46
CA TRP A 58 3.25 -2.73 21.24
C TRP A 58 1.88 -3.36 20.94
N GLY A 59 1.83 -4.34 20.04
CA GLY A 59 0.58 -5.07 19.74
C GLY A 59 0.00 -5.77 20.96
N LEU A 60 0.84 -6.42 21.78
CA LEU A 60 0.44 -7.05 23.04
C LEU A 60 -0.09 -6.02 24.05
N GLY A 61 0.56 -4.85 24.14
CA GLY A 61 0.17 -3.77 25.05
C GLY A 61 -1.18 -3.14 24.69
N CYS A 62 -1.51 -3.03 23.41
CA CYS A 62 -2.79 -2.48 22.93
C CYS A 62 -3.85 -3.55 22.63
N ASN A 63 -3.51 -4.83 22.79
CA ASN A 63 -4.32 -5.97 22.36
C ASN A 63 -4.72 -5.95 20.87
N VAL A 64 -3.82 -5.43 20.02
CA VAL A 64 -4.05 -5.29 18.58
C VAL A 64 -3.21 -6.33 17.85
N THR A 65 -3.86 -7.19 17.08
CA THR A 65 -3.19 -8.11 16.16
C THR A 65 -2.66 -7.38 14.92
N THR A 66 -1.74 -8.01 14.18
CA THR A 66 -1.23 -7.43 12.92
C THR A 66 -2.35 -7.14 11.92
N ILE A 67 -3.33 -8.03 11.80
CA ILE A 67 -4.46 -7.87 10.87
C ILE A 67 -5.34 -6.70 11.29
N GLU A 68 -5.65 -6.60 12.59
CA GLU A 68 -6.43 -5.48 13.13
C GLU A 68 -5.69 -4.15 13.00
N SER A 69 -4.36 -4.12 13.13
CA SER A 69 -3.58 -2.90 12.92
C SER A 69 -3.77 -2.35 11.51
N TRP A 70 -3.79 -3.22 10.51
CA TRP A 70 -4.07 -2.84 9.13
C TRP A 70 -5.53 -2.41 8.92
N GLU A 71 -6.48 -3.05 9.62
CA GLU A 71 -7.89 -2.67 9.56
C GLU A 71 -8.14 -1.29 10.19
N ILE A 72 -7.47 -0.97 11.31
CA ILE A 72 -7.51 0.36 11.93
C ILE A 72 -6.95 1.42 10.97
N GLU A 73 -5.80 1.15 10.35
CA GLU A 73 -5.19 2.05 9.37
C GLU A 73 -6.09 2.27 8.16
N ARG A 74 -6.70 1.18 7.65
CA ARG A 74 -7.66 1.22 6.54
C ARG A 74 -8.88 2.06 6.89
N HIS A 75 -9.52 1.81 8.03
CA HIS A 75 -10.68 2.59 8.49
C HIS A 75 -10.32 4.08 8.64
N SER A 76 -9.11 4.38 9.12
CA SER A 76 -8.62 5.76 9.21
C SER A 76 -8.51 6.45 7.86
N LYS A 77 -8.12 5.72 6.80
CA LYS A 77 -8.08 6.23 5.41
C LYS A 77 -9.49 6.42 4.86
N LEU A 78 -10.39 5.47 5.08
CA LEU A 78 -11.80 5.59 4.69
C LEU A 78 -12.47 6.80 5.35
N LEU A 79 -12.19 7.06 6.63
CA LEU A 79 -12.68 8.25 7.33
C LEU A 79 -12.19 9.56 6.72
N ARG A 80 -10.93 9.62 6.28
CA ARG A 80 -10.39 10.81 5.59
C ARG A 80 -11.11 11.03 4.26
N ARG A 81 -11.32 9.97 3.49
CA ARG A 81 -12.06 10.01 2.21
C ARG A 81 -13.51 10.42 2.41
N ALA A 82 -14.21 9.79 3.36
CA ALA A 82 -15.59 10.11 3.69
C ALA A 82 -15.73 11.57 4.16
N ARG A 83 -14.78 12.10 4.94
CA ARG A 83 -14.80 13.51 5.37
C ARG A 83 -14.76 14.49 4.20
N ALA A 84 -14.02 14.18 3.14
CA ALA A 84 -14.01 14.99 1.91
C ALA A 84 -15.36 14.95 1.17
N LEU A 85 -16.12 13.87 1.30
CA LEU A 85 -17.41 13.61 0.64
C LEU A 85 -18.63 13.88 1.56
N GLY A 86 -18.48 14.74 2.57
CA GLY A 86 -19.59 15.10 3.47
C GLY A 86 -19.98 14.00 4.47
N GLY A 87 -19.11 13.02 4.72
CA GLY A 87 -19.28 11.95 5.72
C GLY A 87 -19.84 10.64 5.19
N TYR A 88 -20.07 10.54 3.89
CA TYR A 88 -20.60 9.34 3.22
C TYR A 88 -19.62 8.83 2.18
N LEU A 89 -19.67 7.52 1.95
CA LEU A 89 -18.89 6.86 0.89
C LEU A 89 -19.83 6.00 0.04
N ASP A 90 -19.64 6.05 -1.26
CA ASP A 90 -20.43 5.26 -2.21
C ASP A 90 -19.94 3.82 -2.21
N GLY A 91 -20.83 2.91 -1.85
CA GLY A 91 -20.65 1.47 -1.96
C GLY A 91 -21.11 0.95 -3.32
N PRO A 92 -21.00 -0.37 -3.53
CA PRO A 92 -21.44 -1.01 -4.75
C PRO A 92 -22.96 -0.79 -4.96
N ASP A 93 -23.37 -0.68 -6.22
CA ASP A 93 -24.77 -0.42 -6.62
C ASP A 93 -25.36 0.91 -6.10
N GLY A 94 -24.52 1.89 -5.75
CA GLY A 94 -24.94 3.24 -5.37
C GLY A 94 -25.42 3.36 -3.92
N ILE A 95 -25.15 2.35 -3.08
CA ILE A 95 -25.49 2.38 -1.65
C ILE A 95 -24.57 3.37 -0.94
N LYS A 96 -25.12 4.45 -0.36
CA LYS A 96 -24.33 5.40 0.44
C LYS A 96 -24.18 4.92 1.87
N ILE A 97 -22.94 4.75 2.30
CA ILE A 97 -22.61 4.27 3.66
C ILE A 97 -22.00 5.43 4.43
N ARG A 98 -22.53 5.68 5.62
CA ARG A 98 -21.95 6.66 6.53
C ARG A 98 -20.78 6.03 7.26
N ILE A 99 -19.58 6.56 7.04
CA ILE A 99 -18.38 6.08 7.72
C ILE A 99 -18.19 6.91 8.99
N VAL A 100 -18.34 6.27 10.14
CA VAL A 100 -18.17 6.89 11.46
C VAL A 100 -16.87 6.39 12.09
N ARG A 101 -16.19 7.27 12.84
CA ARG A 101 -14.99 6.88 13.58
C ARG A 101 -15.39 5.87 14.64
N HIS A 102 -14.73 4.72 14.62
CA HIS A 102 -14.93 3.62 15.57
C HIS A 102 -13.63 3.47 16.35
N GLU A 103 -13.70 3.42 17.68
CA GLU A 103 -12.56 3.06 18.53
C GLU A 103 -12.30 1.55 18.54
N PHE A 104 -11.06 1.13 18.78
CA PHE A 104 -10.73 -0.29 18.78
C PHE A 104 -11.33 -0.98 20.03
N PRO A 105 -12.13 -2.05 19.88
CA PRO A 105 -12.95 -2.57 20.99
C PRO A 105 -12.18 -3.45 21.99
N TYR A 106 -11.07 -4.07 21.58
CA TYR A 106 -10.38 -5.07 22.41
C TYR A 106 -9.26 -4.50 23.29
N ASP A 107 -9.02 -3.18 23.25
CA ASP A 107 -8.08 -2.55 24.18
C ASP A 107 -8.74 -2.33 25.55
N ILE A 108 -8.53 -3.28 26.47
CA ILE A 108 -9.05 -3.27 27.86
C ILE A 108 -8.02 -2.70 28.87
N GLY A 109 -6.97 -2.05 28.37
CA GLY A 109 -5.89 -1.45 29.15
C GLY A 109 -4.62 -2.30 29.22
N ILE A 110 -3.47 -1.62 29.23
CA ILE A 110 -2.13 -2.20 29.02
C ILE A 110 -1.87 -3.47 29.85
N TRP A 111 -2.14 -3.44 31.15
CA TRP A 111 -1.88 -4.59 32.02
C TRP A 111 -2.84 -5.75 31.72
N SER A 112 -4.14 -5.47 31.58
CA SER A 112 -5.17 -6.47 31.28
C SER A 112 -4.90 -7.14 29.93
N ASN A 113 -4.52 -6.35 28.92
CA ASN A 113 -4.13 -6.81 27.59
C ASN A 113 -2.95 -7.79 27.67
N ILE A 114 -1.87 -7.42 28.39
CA ILE A 114 -0.71 -8.28 28.56
C ILE A 114 -1.09 -9.56 29.31
N VAL A 115 -1.89 -9.48 30.37
CA VAL A 115 -2.34 -10.65 31.13
C VAL A 115 -3.20 -11.58 30.27
N GLN A 116 -4.08 -11.03 29.42
CA GLN A 116 -4.89 -11.80 28.48
C GLN A 116 -4.02 -12.51 27.44
N GLY A 117 -3.04 -11.81 26.85
CA GLY A 117 -2.12 -12.38 25.87
C GLY A 117 -1.14 -13.40 26.45
N MET A 118 -0.69 -13.20 27.70
CA MET A 118 0.22 -14.12 28.39
C MET A 118 -0.51 -15.22 29.18
N GLY A 119 -1.83 -15.11 29.35
CA GLY A 119 -2.69 -16.07 30.03
C GLY A 119 -2.57 -16.13 31.56
N THR A 120 -1.71 -15.31 32.16
CA THR A 120 -1.51 -15.25 33.61
C THR A 120 -0.93 -13.91 34.04
N ALA A 121 -1.23 -13.48 35.27
CA ALA A 121 -0.60 -12.30 35.90
C ALA A 121 0.81 -12.59 36.45
N ASN A 122 1.26 -13.85 36.40
CA ASN A 122 2.57 -14.26 36.90
C ASN A 122 3.67 -13.90 35.90
N PHE A 123 4.32 -12.74 36.09
CA PHE A 123 5.42 -12.25 35.25
C PHE A 123 6.56 -13.27 35.05
N ILE A 124 6.87 -14.09 36.06
CA ILE A 124 7.93 -15.11 35.95
C ILE A 124 7.54 -16.22 34.97
N ALA A 125 6.25 -16.59 34.94
CA ALA A 125 5.75 -17.65 34.06
C ALA A 125 5.79 -17.25 32.58
N TRP A 126 5.82 -15.95 32.28
CA TRP A 126 5.90 -15.41 30.91
C TRP A 126 7.18 -15.80 30.19
N PHE A 127 8.28 -16.02 30.93
CA PHE A 127 9.57 -16.41 30.37
C PHE A 127 9.77 -17.92 30.33
N TRP A 128 8.75 -18.71 30.73
CA TRP A 128 8.84 -20.15 30.76
C TRP A 128 8.40 -20.75 29.40
N PRO A 129 9.31 -21.29 28.59
CA PRO A 129 9.01 -21.70 27.21
C PRO A 129 8.08 -22.93 27.14
N PHE A 130 7.93 -23.67 28.24
CA PHE A 130 7.03 -24.83 28.33
C PHE A 130 5.73 -24.50 29.07
N ALA A 131 5.37 -23.22 29.20
CA ALA A 131 4.13 -22.83 29.84
C ALA A 131 2.97 -23.23 28.94
N SER A 132 1.82 -23.58 29.55
CA SER A 132 0.60 -23.75 28.77
C SER A 132 0.26 -22.44 28.08
N THR A 133 -0.12 -22.51 26.81
CA THR A 133 -0.69 -21.36 26.12
C THR A 133 -1.98 -20.92 26.82
N PRO A 134 -2.35 -19.62 26.72
CA PRO A 134 -3.60 -19.12 27.26
C PRO A 134 -4.78 -19.93 26.69
N ARG A 135 -5.64 -20.44 27.57
CA ARG A 135 -6.88 -21.13 27.17
C ARG A 135 -8.01 -20.10 27.14
N THR A 136 -8.20 -19.46 26.00
CA THR A 136 -9.37 -18.63 25.73
C THR A 136 -10.38 -19.39 24.85
N SER A 137 -11.65 -18.98 24.87
CA SER A 137 -12.67 -19.47 23.95
C SER A 137 -12.31 -19.18 22.49
N GLY A 138 -11.54 -18.11 22.24
CA GLY A 138 -11.08 -17.68 20.92
C GLY A 138 -12.18 -17.10 20.02
N ILE A 139 -13.42 -17.07 20.52
CA ILE A 139 -14.61 -16.58 19.83
C ILE A 139 -15.10 -15.30 20.50
N GLU A 140 -15.00 -15.25 21.83
CA GLU A 140 -15.44 -14.12 22.64
C GLU A 140 -14.23 -13.50 23.32
N PHE A 141 -14.11 -12.18 23.17
CA PHE A 141 -13.06 -11.37 23.77
C PHE A 141 -13.71 -10.29 24.62
N GLU A 142 -13.06 -9.96 25.73
CA GLU A 142 -13.48 -8.84 26.56
C GLU A 142 -13.37 -7.53 25.75
N THR A 143 -14.40 -6.70 25.85
CA THR A 143 -14.46 -5.41 25.17
C THR A 143 -14.41 -4.27 26.18
N ASN A 144 -13.89 -3.13 25.75
CA ASN A 144 -13.72 -1.94 26.59
C ASN A 144 -15.02 -1.14 26.83
N GLY A 145 -16.05 -1.39 26.01
CA GLY A 145 -17.36 -0.75 26.16
C GLY A 145 -17.41 0.73 25.79
N PHE A 146 -16.46 1.24 24.99
CA PHE A 146 -16.53 2.63 24.50
C PHE A 146 -17.63 2.85 23.46
N GLU A 147 -18.01 1.79 22.74
CA GLU A 147 -18.97 1.82 21.64
C GLU A 147 -20.32 1.21 22.05
N ASP A 148 -21.38 1.58 21.35
CA ASP A 148 -22.73 1.07 21.63
C ASP A 148 -22.81 -0.46 21.44
N PRO A 149 -23.62 -1.18 22.26
CA PRO A 149 -23.69 -2.65 22.33
C PRO A 149 -24.31 -3.37 21.10
N GLY A 150 -24.22 -2.78 19.92
CA GLY A 150 -24.61 -3.38 18.63
C GLY A 150 -23.67 -3.04 17.48
N THR A 151 -22.58 -2.33 17.75
CA THR A 151 -21.58 -1.98 16.75
C THR A 151 -20.69 -3.19 16.48
N SER A 152 -20.61 -3.63 15.22
CA SER A 152 -19.73 -4.73 14.81
C SER A 152 -18.32 -4.23 14.54
N TRP A 153 -17.32 -4.98 15.00
CA TRP A 153 -15.94 -4.88 14.53
C TRP A 153 -15.62 -6.10 13.65
N PRO A 154 -14.99 -5.93 12.48
CA PRO A 154 -14.51 -4.68 11.89
C PRO A 154 -15.64 -3.76 11.35
N PRO A 155 -15.38 -2.45 11.19
CA PRO A 155 -16.32 -1.53 10.56
C PRO A 155 -16.66 -1.95 9.11
N PRO A 156 -17.86 -1.66 8.61
CA PRO A 156 -18.24 -1.98 7.24
C PRO A 156 -17.40 -1.19 6.23
N ASP A 157 -16.73 -1.90 5.32
CA ASP A 157 -15.89 -1.34 4.27
C ASP A 157 -16.67 -1.37 2.93
N PRO A 158 -16.96 -0.22 2.29
CA PRO A 158 -17.69 -0.17 1.02
C PRO A 158 -16.96 -0.94 -0.08
N ASP A 159 -15.63 -0.98 -0.07
CA ASP A 159 -14.85 -1.64 -1.11
C ASP A 159 -14.92 -3.17 -1.00
N ARG A 160 -15.30 -3.71 0.16
CA ARG A 160 -15.44 -5.15 0.42
C ARG A 160 -16.88 -5.67 0.35
N MET A 161 -17.85 -4.79 0.12
CA MET A 161 -19.24 -5.21 0.06
C MET A 161 -19.54 -6.03 -1.20
N PRO A 162 -20.26 -7.15 -1.08
CA PRO A 162 -20.69 -7.90 -2.25
C PRO A 162 -21.63 -7.02 -3.09
N ARG A 163 -21.37 -6.98 -4.40
CA ARG A 163 -22.33 -6.41 -5.36
C ARG A 163 -23.57 -7.29 -5.39
N LEU A 164 -24.73 -6.66 -5.50
CA LEU A 164 -25.96 -7.42 -5.70
C LEU A 164 -25.89 -8.08 -7.08
N GLU A 165 -26.23 -9.36 -7.14
CA GLU A 165 -26.36 -10.06 -8.42
C GLU A 165 -27.44 -9.36 -9.24
N ARG A 166 -27.03 -8.66 -10.29
CA ARG A 166 -27.97 -8.08 -11.24
C ARG A 166 -28.55 -9.22 -12.07
N PRO A 167 -29.88 -9.31 -12.22
CA PRO A 167 -30.47 -10.28 -13.13
C PRO A 167 -29.92 -10.00 -14.53
N ILE A 168 -29.21 -10.97 -15.10
CA ILE A 168 -28.72 -10.91 -16.46
C ILE A 168 -29.95 -11.09 -17.36
N ASP A 169 -30.43 -10.01 -18.00
CA ASP A 169 -31.38 -10.17 -19.09
C ASP A 169 -30.59 -10.72 -20.30
N PRO A 170 -30.90 -11.93 -20.80
CA PRO A 170 -30.23 -12.48 -21.97
C PRO A 170 -30.35 -11.58 -23.21
N ARG A 171 -31.33 -10.67 -23.24
CA ARG A 171 -31.51 -9.69 -24.33
C ARG A 171 -30.54 -8.51 -24.27
N ASP A 172 -30.02 -8.19 -23.08
CA ASP A 172 -28.99 -7.17 -22.85
C ASP A 172 -27.57 -7.77 -22.90
N SER A 173 -27.46 -9.09 -23.05
CA SER A 173 -26.17 -9.72 -23.26
C SER A 173 -25.59 -9.21 -24.57
N PHE A 174 -24.32 -8.77 -24.54
CA PHE A 174 -23.58 -8.28 -25.70
C PHE A 174 -23.20 -9.44 -26.63
N VAL A 175 -24.17 -10.26 -26.98
CA VAL A 175 -24.06 -11.34 -27.95
C VAL A 175 -24.65 -10.77 -29.22
N HIS A 176 -23.84 -10.71 -30.27
CA HIS A 176 -24.36 -10.32 -31.58
C HIS A 176 -25.49 -11.28 -31.96
N ASP A 177 -26.62 -10.75 -32.42
CA ASP A 177 -27.68 -11.58 -32.96
C ASP A 177 -27.17 -12.20 -34.27
N HIS A 178 -26.49 -13.35 -34.18
CA HIS A 178 -25.86 -14.03 -35.31
C HIS A 178 -26.89 -14.61 -36.30
N ALA A 179 -28.18 -14.37 -36.07
CA ALA A 179 -29.28 -15.07 -36.71
C ALA A 179 -29.44 -14.78 -38.22
N SER A 180 -28.77 -13.78 -38.79
CA SER A 180 -29.06 -13.30 -40.15
C SER A 180 -27.87 -13.13 -41.10
N LEU A 181 -26.64 -13.52 -40.74
CA LEU A 181 -25.45 -13.29 -41.58
C LEU A 181 -24.76 -14.61 -41.98
N SER A 182 -24.29 -14.69 -43.23
CA SER A 182 -23.40 -15.76 -43.69
C SER A 182 -22.03 -15.67 -42.99
N PRO A 183 -21.29 -16.78 -42.78
CA PRO A 183 -19.97 -16.76 -42.15
C PRO A 183 -18.97 -15.78 -42.79
N GLU A 184 -19.05 -15.58 -44.11
CA GLU A 184 -18.19 -14.62 -44.83
C GLU A 184 -18.58 -13.17 -44.55
N GLU A 185 -19.88 -12.90 -44.43
CA GLU A 185 -20.44 -11.58 -44.12
C GLU A 185 -20.14 -11.18 -42.67
N GLU A 186 -20.13 -12.15 -41.76
CA GLU A 186 -19.75 -11.96 -40.36
C GLU A 186 -18.29 -11.52 -40.22
N VAL A 187 -17.38 -12.16 -40.96
CA VAL A 187 -15.95 -11.80 -40.98
C VAL A 187 -15.75 -10.38 -41.53
N MET A 188 -16.52 -9.98 -42.54
CA MET A 188 -16.47 -8.62 -43.09
C MET A 188 -17.02 -7.59 -42.11
N ALA A 189 -18.16 -7.85 -41.48
CA ALA A 189 -18.76 -6.97 -40.48
C ALA A 189 -17.84 -6.81 -39.26
N PHE A 190 -17.16 -7.89 -38.83
CA PHE A 190 -16.16 -7.83 -37.76
C PHE A 190 -14.97 -6.95 -38.14
N LYS A 191 -14.41 -7.10 -39.36
CA LYS A 191 -13.32 -6.24 -39.84
C LYS A 191 -13.71 -4.77 -39.93
N GLN A 192 -14.94 -4.46 -40.35
CA GLN A 192 -15.45 -3.10 -40.38
C GLN A 192 -15.58 -2.48 -38.99
N ARG A 193 -16.08 -3.24 -38.01
CA ARG A 193 -16.11 -2.80 -36.59
C ARG A 193 -14.69 -2.57 -36.06
N GLN A 194 -13.76 -3.47 -36.36
CA GLN A 194 -12.35 -3.32 -35.96
C GLN A 194 -11.72 -2.06 -36.57
N GLN A 195 -12.03 -1.75 -37.83
CA GLN A 195 -11.57 -0.51 -38.47
C GLN A 195 -12.20 0.73 -37.84
N ALA A 196 -13.51 0.72 -37.57
CA ALA A 196 -14.21 1.83 -36.91
C ALA A 196 -13.66 2.09 -35.50
N ASP A 197 -13.42 1.03 -34.72
CA ASP A 197 -12.77 1.13 -33.40
C ASP A 197 -11.34 1.67 -33.55
N PHE A 198 -10.60 1.27 -34.57
CA PHE A 198 -9.26 1.78 -34.84
C PHE A 198 -9.27 3.28 -35.20
N HIS A 199 -10.28 3.73 -35.96
CA HIS A 199 -10.47 5.14 -36.29
C HIS A 199 -10.88 5.98 -35.07
N HIS A 200 -11.78 5.47 -34.22
CA HIS A 200 -12.10 6.10 -32.93
C HIS A 200 -10.89 6.14 -31.98
N ARG A 201 -10.01 5.13 -32.06
CA ARG A 201 -8.80 5.02 -31.24
C ARG A 201 -7.66 5.93 -31.73
N ALA A 202 -7.61 6.24 -33.03
CA ALA A 202 -6.55 7.06 -33.63
C ALA A 202 -6.53 8.50 -33.10
N GLU A 203 -7.69 9.09 -32.77
CA GLU A 203 -7.79 10.42 -32.13
C GLU A 203 -7.51 10.37 -30.60
N HIS A 204 -7.25 9.18 -30.04
CA HIS A 204 -7.23 8.92 -28.60
C HIS A 204 -5.93 8.23 -28.12
N TYR A 205 -4.80 8.50 -28.77
CA TYR A 205 -3.47 8.00 -28.36
C TYR A 205 -2.76 8.87 -27.31
N GLY A 206 -3.36 9.98 -26.87
CA GLY A 206 -2.95 10.58 -25.60
C GLY A 206 -3.56 9.77 -24.47
N VAL A 207 -2.75 9.02 -23.71
CA VAL A 207 -3.21 8.40 -22.45
C VAL A 207 -3.65 9.54 -21.52
N LYS A 208 -4.93 9.90 -21.53
CA LYS A 208 -5.45 10.95 -20.66
C LYS A 208 -5.50 10.40 -19.24
N ARG A 209 -4.59 10.87 -18.38
CA ARG A 209 -4.66 10.59 -16.94
C ARG A 209 -5.94 11.24 -16.39
N ARG A 210 -6.62 10.52 -15.48
CA ARG A 210 -7.73 11.11 -14.71
C ARG A 210 -7.17 12.02 -13.62
N LYS A 211 -7.87 13.10 -13.31
CA LYS A 211 -7.54 14.03 -12.22
C LYS A 211 -7.61 13.30 -10.88
N PRO A 212 -6.79 13.64 -9.87
CA PRO A 212 -6.90 13.05 -8.54
C PRO A 212 -8.25 13.34 -7.85
N PHE A 213 -8.64 12.54 -6.85
CA PHE A 213 -10.02 12.44 -6.33
C PHE A 213 -10.56 13.76 -5.80
N HIS A 214 -9.72 14.48 -5.07
CA HIS A 214 -10.05 15.79 -4.53
C HIS A 214 -10.29 16.89 -5.58
N LYS A 215 -9.86 16.69 -6.84
CA LYS A 215 -10.06 17.64 -7.96
C LYS A 215 -11.20 17.23 -8.90
N ARG A 216 -11.91 16.14 -8.61
CA ARG A 216 -12.96 15.58 -9.49
C ARG A 216 -14.36 16.04 -9.16
N PHE A 217 -14.56 16.64 -8.01
CA PHE A 217 -15.86 17.13 -7.56
C PHE A 217 -15.81 18.64 -7.40
N GLU A 218 -16.91 19.29 -7.77
CA GLU A 218 -17.05 20.73 -7.54
C GLU A 218 -17.08 21.01 -6.03
N HIS A 219 -16.24 21.94 -5.57
CA HIS A 219 -16.14 22.29 -4.15
C HIS A 219 -17.45 22.82 -3.55
N GLU A 220 -18.33 23.40 -4.37
CA GLU A 220 -19.58 24.00 -3.91
C GLU A 220 -20.69 22.97 -3.72
N ASN A 221 -20.79 21.97 -4.61
CA ASN A 221 -21.96 21.08 -4.67
C ASN A 221 -21.61 19.59 -4.50
N GLY A 222 -20.33 19.21 -4.57
CA GLY A 222 -19.89 17.82 -4.47
C GLY A 222 -20.31 16.96 -5.66
N GLU A 223 -20.75 17.58 -6.77
CA GLU A 223 -21.12 16.89 -8.00
C GLU A 223 -19.86 16.56 -8.84
N PRO A 224 -19.84 15.42 -9.56
CA PRO A 224 -18.74 15.08 -10.44
C PRO A 224 -18.59 16.10 -11.57
N LEU A 225 -17.35 16.53 -11.84
CA LEU A 225 -17.05 17.37 -13.00
C LEU A 225 -17.34 16.64 -14.31
N GLU A 226 -17.86 17.38 -15.30
CA GLU A 226 -18.18 16.85 -16.64
C GLU A 226 -16.93 16.31 -17.36
N ASN A 227 -15.76 16.90 -17.11
CA ASN A 227 -14.47 16.40 -17.61
C ASN A 227 -13.46 16.20 -16.47
N ASP A 228 -13.32 14.95 -16.04
CA ASP A 228 -12.44 14.50 -14.98
C ASP A 228 -11.05 14.06 -15.48
N TYR A 229 -10.73 14.31 -16.75
CA TYR A 229 -9.43 14.02 -17.36
C TYR A 229 -8.54 15.27 -17.44
N PHE A 230 -7.22 15.08 -17.38
CA PHE A 230 -6.26 16.13 -17.72
C PHE A 230 -6.37 16.49 -19.21
N THR A 231 -6.39 17.79 -19.52
CA THR A 231 -6.46 18.29 -20.89
C THR A 231 -5.08 18.86 -21.23
N ASP A 232 -4.46 18.37 -22.30
CA ASP A 232 -3.09 18.73 -22.71
C ASP A 232 -2.99 20.17 -23.27
N ASP A 233 -4.11 20.78 -23.65
CA ASP A 233 -4.18 22.09 -24.30
C ASP A 233 -4.43 23.27 -23.31
N GLY A 234 -3.75 23.27 -22.17
CA GLY A 234 -3.90 24.32 -21.15
C GLY A 234 -2.57 24.94 -20.74
N ASP A 235 -2.26 26.10 -21.33
CA ASP A 235 -1.20 27.04 -20.94
C ASP A 235 -1.47 27.60 -19.52
N GLY A 236 -1.32 26.75 -18.50
CA GLY A 236 -1.59 27.04 -17.10
C GLY A 236 -0.36 26.76 -16.26
N ASP A 237 0.34 27.83 -15.93
CA ASP A 237 1.54 27.98 -15.10
C ASP A 237 1.27 27.62 -13.61
N ASP A 238 0.75 26.42 -13.32
CA ASP A 238 0.51 25.94 -11.95
C ASP A 238 1.42 24.74 -11.64
N ASP A 239 2.49 25.01 -10.89
CA ASP A 239 3.39 24.11 -10.16
C ASP A 239 2.96 22.62 -10.12
N ASP A 240 3.38 21.86 -11.13
CA ASP A 240 3.07 20.44 -11.37
C ASP A 240 3.84 19.45 -10.46
N ASP A 241 4.24 19.87 -9.26
CA ASP A 241 4.89 18.99 -8.28
C ASP A 241 3.90 18.07 -7.54
N ASP A 242 2.58 18.34 -7.64
CA ASP A 242 1.52 17.56 -6.97
C ASP A 242 0.90 16.46 -7.86
N ALA A 243 1.28 16.40 -9.14
CA ALA A 243 0.83 15.38 -10.10
C ALA A 243 1.36 13.97 -9.80
N ASN A 244 2.24 13.84 -8.79
CA ASN A 244 2.79 12.57 -8.32
C ASN A 244 2.05 11.96 -7.12
N SER A 245 0.97 12.61 -6.66
CA SER A 245 0.08 12.06 -5.63
C SER A 245 -0.88 11.03 -6.25
N GLY A 246 -0.39 9.79 -6.34
CA GLY A 246 -1.16 8.64 -6.80
C GLY A 246 -2.33 8.33 -5.88
N GLU A 247 -3.51 8.84 -6.16
CA GLU A 247 -4.75 8.44 -5.47
C GLU A 247 -5.43 7.24 -6.17
N GLU A 248 -5.13 6.96 -7.44
CA GLU A 248 -5.79 5.93 -8.27
C GLU A 248 -4.84 5.10 -9.14
N GLY A 249 -3.81 4.51 -8.52
CA GLY A 249 -3.10 3.40 -9.16
C GLY A 249 -3.94 2.11 -9.09
N TRP A 250 -3.67 1.15 -9.97
CA TRP A 250 -4.16 -0.21 -9.79
C TRP A 250 -3.76 -0.71 -8.40
N GLN A 251 -4.71 -1.34 -7.70
CA GLN A 251 -4.48 -1.91 -6.38
C GLN A 251 -4.93 -3.37 -6.40
N ASP A 252 -4.17 -4.21 -5.71
CA ASP A 252 -4.60 -5.57 -5.42
C ASP A 252 -5.72 -5.58 -4.37
N SER A 253 -6.31 -6.76 -4.12
CA SER A 253 -7.30 -6.96 -3.05
C SER A 253 -6.79 -6.62 -1.63
N GLY A 254 -5.49 -6.46 -1.46
CA GLY A 254 -4.82 -6.05 -0.22
C GLY A 254 -4.60 -4.54 -0.11
N GLY A 255 -4.83 -3.77 -1.17
CA GLY A 255 -4.56 -2.32 -1.24
C GLY A 255 -3.10 -1.97 -1.57
N ASN A 256 -2.27 -2.94 -1.97
CA ASN A 256 -0.91 -2.70 -2.44
C ASN A 256 -0.92 -2.30 -3.91
N ARG A 257 0.02 -1.43 -4.29
CA ARG A 257 0.17 -0.88 -5.64
C ARG A 257 1.27 -1.56 -6.42
N LEU A 258 1.33 -1.33 -7.73
CA LEU A 258 2.41 -1.84 -8.58
C LEU A 258 3.79 -1.39 -8.06
N LYS A 259 3.89 -0.15 -7.58
CA LYS A 259 5.13 0.38 -6.98
C LYS A 259 5.58 -0.36 -5.72
N ASP A 260 4.64 -0.91 -4.95
CA ASP A 260 4.95 -1.66 -3.73
C ASP A 260 5.53 -3.05 -4.07
N TYR A 261 5.27 -3.52 -5.29
CA TYR A 261 5.91 -4.69 -5.89
C TYR A 261 7.20 -4.35 -6.67
N GLY A 262 7.68 -3.10 -6.57
CA GLY A 262 8.88 -2.63 -7.26
C GLY A 262 8.67 -2.42 -8.76
N VAL A 263 7.42 -2.31 -9.23
CA VAL A 263 7.07 -1.96 -10.60
C VAL A 263 6.71 -0.48 -10.61
N ASP A 264 7.58 0.35 -11.18
CA ASP A 264 7.29 1.78 -11.34
C ASP A 264 6.03 1.94 -12.22
N GLU A 265 5.01 2.62 -11.69
CA GLU A 265 3.76 2.93 -12.41
C GLU A 265 4.00 3.96 -13.54
N GLU A 266 5.19 4.58 -13.56
CA GLU A 266 5.70 5.44 -14.62
C GLU A 266 6.35 4.61 -15.73
N ILE A 267 5.53 3.88 -16.50
CA ILE A 267 6.03 3.35 -17.78
C ILE A 267 5.78 4.43 -18.84
N GLU A 268 6.75 5.33 -19.00
CA GLU A 268 6.92 6.12 -20.22
C GLU A 268 7.20 5.15 -21.38
N PHE A 269 6.16 4.84 -22.15
CA PHE A 269 6.25 3.92 -23.28
C PHE A 269 6.66 4.66 -24.57
N TYR A 270 7.67 5.55 -24.50
CA TYR A 270 8.38 6.10 -25.67
C TYR A 270 9.84 6.42 -25.33
N ASP A 271 10.72 5.44 -25.53
CA ASP A 271 12.13 5.71 -25.84
C ASP A 271 12.23 6.17 -27.31
N GLU A 272 11.92 7.44 -27.63
CA GLU A 272 12.27 8.07 -28.92
C GLU A 272 12.56 9.57 -28.74
N ASP A 273 13.74 9.91 -28.21
CA ASP A 273 14.79 10.67 -28.95
C ASP A 273 15.82 11.30 -28.01
N ASN A 274 16.97 10.63 -27.95
CA ASN A 274 18.19 11.10 -27.34
C ASN A 274 18.79 12.23 -28.21
N VAL A 275 18.21 13.44 -28.14
CA VAL A 275 18.77 14.60 -28.85
C VAL A 275 20.03 15.05 -28.09
N PRO A 276 21.23 14.97 -28.67
CA PRO A 276 22.44 15.35 -27.97
C PRO A 276 22.42 16.84 -27.64
N ILE A 277 22.92 17.22 -26.46
CA ILE A 277 23.03 18.62 -25.97
C ILE A 277 23.60 19.59 -27.02
N ALA A 278 24.46 19.10 -27.92
CA ALA A 278 25.03 19.89 -29.01
C ALA A 278 23.96 20.40 -30.01
N GLU A 279 22.92 19.61 -30.30
CA GLU A 279 21.83 19.97 -31.22
C GLU A 279 20.91 21.03 -30.57
N LEU A 280 20.67 20.93 -29.26
CA LEU A 280 19.91 21.91 -28.48
C LEU A 280 20.65 23.27 -28.37
N LEU A 281 21.96 23.23 -28.18
CA LEU A 281 22.80 24.44 -28.15
C LEU A 281 22.93 25.11 -29.52
N ARG A 282 22.79 24.35 -30.62
CA ARG A 282 22.75 24.89 -31.99
C ARG A 282 21.43 25.64 -32.23
N ARG A 283 20.30 25.01 -31.93
CA ARG A 283 18.96 25.63 -32.06
C ARG A 283 18.80 26.90 -31.20
N ARG A 284 19.36 26.89 -29.99
CA ARG A 284 19.38 28.06 -29.09
C ARG A 284 20.21 29.24 -29.62
N ARG A 285 21.25 28.97 -30.42
CA ARG A 285 22.07 30.00 -31.06
C ARG A 285 21.39 30.58 -32.29
N GLU A 286 20.75 29.74 -33.10
CA GLU A 286 20.01 30.16 -34.29
C GLU A 286 18.77 31.00 -33.94
N GLY A 287 18.04 30.65 -32.87
CA GLY A 287 16.88 31.42 -32.39
C GLY A 287 17.20 32.75 -31.69
N ARG A 288 18.47 33.09 -31.45
CA ARG A 288 18.91 34.36 -30.86
C ARG A 288 19.45 35.37 -31.87
N ALA A 289 19.58 34.98 -33.14
CA ALA A 289 20.09 35.82 -34.22
C ALA A 289 18.99 36.22 -35.24
N GLY A 290 17.72 36.01 -34.89
CA GLY A 290 16.55 36.53 -35.61
C GLY A 290 15.91 37.67 -34.83
#